data_AF-A0A7C5A8P4-F1
#
_entry.id   AF-A0A7C5A8P4-F1
#
_cell.length_a   1.000
_cell.length_b   1.000
_cell.length_c   1.000
_cell.angle_alpha   90.00
_cell.angle_beta   90.00
_cell.angle_gamma   90.00
#
_symmetry.space_group_name_H-M   'P 1'
#
loop_
_entity.id
_entity.type
_entity.pdbx_description
1 polymer ?
#
loop_
_entity_poly.entity_id
_entity_poly.type
_entity_poly.pdbx_seq_one_letter_code
_entity_poly.pdbx_strand_id
1 'polypeptide(L)'
;MDIKTKTLLRIVKTWNLSEKPEYRGFKCANCQRYLHKAYYYWINRNGYKTPIHFCKKCQKEFESGKIQITKPCLPINRKFFGLKFDQGFIKMCKEIIKKWNTKVKPVYKNFTCDYCRKNIYKAYHTWLNLNGILCEVHFCQNCAFKLKLNRFGKE
;
A
#
# COMPACT_ATOMS: atom_id res chain seq x y z
N MET A 1 12.85 -11.77 -13.66
CA MET A 1 12.09 -11.45 -12.41
C MET A 1 11.88 -12.74 -11.64
N ASP A 2 12.30 -12.78 -10.37
CA ASP A 2 12.20 -13.97 -9.52
C ASP A 2 10.74 -14.33 -9.19
N ILE A 3 10.52 -15.57 -8.74
CA ILE A 3 9.20 -16.12 -8.45
C ILE A 3 8.49 -15.34 -7.34
N LYS A 4 9.20 -14.92 -6.29
CA LYS A 4 8.62 -14.18 -5.16
C LYS A 4 8.09 -12.83 -5.63
N THR A 5 8.87 -12.09 -6.42
CA THR A 5 8.42 -10.82 -7.02
C THR A 5 7.23 -11.00 -7.95
N LYS A 6 7.19 -12.07 -8.77
CA LYS A 6 6.02 -12.41 -9.60
C LYS A 6 4.77 -12.64 -8.77
N THR A 7 4.87 -13.40 -7.68
CA THR A 7 3.77 -13.68 -6.75
C THR A 7 3.26 -12.40 -6.09
N LEU A 8 4.16 -11.56 -5.56
CA LEU A 8 3.82 -10.27 -4.96
C LEU A 8 3.05 -9.36 -5.95
N LEU A 9 3.54 -9.26 -7.18
CA LEU A 9 2.87 -8.48 -8.21
C LEU A 9 1.49 -9.04 -8.56
N ARG A 10 1.35 -10.37 -8.66
CA ARG A 10 0.06 -11.01 -8.91
C ARG A 10 -0.93 -10.70 -7.79
N ILE A 11 -0.50 -10.69 -6.53
CA ILE A 11 -1.36 -10.29 -5.39
C ILE A 11 -1.85 -8.85 -5.56
N VAL A 12 -0.94 -7.89 -5.79
CA VAL A 12 -1.32 -6.47 -5.93
C VAL A 12 -2.32 -6.27 -7.07
N LYS A 13 -2.15 -6.99 -8.17
CA LYS A 13 -3.08 -6.93 -9.32
C LYS A 13 -4.49 -7.47 -9.01
N THR A 14 -4.70 -8.17 -7.89
CA THR A 14 -6.05 -8.60 -7.45
C THR A 14 -6.75 -7.58 -6.57
N TRP A 15 -6.08 -6.48 -6.20
CA TRP A 15 -6.65 -5.48 -5.29
C TRP A 15 -7.61 -4.55 -6.03
N ASN A 16 -8.79 -4.35 -5.45
CA ASN A 16 -9.74 -3.36 -5.93
C ASN A 16 -9.30 -1.98 -5.42
N LEU A 17 -8.45 -1.29 -6.18
CA LEU A 17 -7.87 -0.02 -5.77
C LEU A 17 -8.83 1.13 -6.03
N SER A 18 -9.02 1.98 -5.02
CA SER A 18 -9.82 3.20 -5.11
C SER A 18 -8.92 4.43 -5.28
N GLU A 19 -9.34 5.34 -6.16
CA GLU A 19 -8.74 6.67 -6.30
C GLU A 19 -9.00 7.57 -5.09
N LYS A 20 -10.08 7.29 -4.35
CA LYS A 20 -10.44 8.03 -3.13
C LYS A 20 -9.68 7.45 -1.94
N PRO A 21 -9.05 8.28 -1.09
CA PRO A 21 -8.47 7.83 0.17
C PRO A 21 -9.49 7.10 1.06
N GLU A 22 -9.13 5.91 1.52
CA GLU A 22 -9.99 5.09 2.39
C GLU A 22 -9.41 4.98 3.80
N TYR A 23 -10.19 5.35 4.83
CA TYR A 23 -9.79 5.13 6.22
C TYR A 23 -10.19 3.73 6.67
N ARG A 24 -9.21 2.82 6.75
CA ARG A 24 -9.46 1.41 7.12
C ARG A 24 -8.26 0.77 7.80
N GLY A 25 -8.48 -0.43 8.35
CA GLY A 25 -7.42 -1.26 8.91
C GLY A 25 -6.56 -1.92 7.84
N PHE A 26 -5.35 -2.33 8.24
CA PHE A 26 -4.46 -3.10 7.39
C PHE A 26 -4.90 -4.55 7.31
N LYS A 27 -4.85 -5.14 6.12
CA LYS A 27 -5.22 -6.53 5.88
C LYS A 27 -4.03 -7.35 5.40
N CYS A 28 -4.02 -8.64 5.72
CA CYS A 28 -3.12 -9.60 5.11
C CYS A 28 -3.40 -9.67 3.61
N ALA A 29 -2.38 -9.52 2.78
CA ALA A 29 -2.49 -9.49 1.34
C ALA A 29 -3.05 -10.81 0.76
N ASN A 30 -2.81 -11.93 1.45
CA ASN A 30 -3.35 -13.24 1.07
C ASN A 30 -4.73 -13.50 1.72
N CYS A 31 -4.78 -13.75 3.03
CA CYS A 31 -6.01 -14.18 3.71
C CYS A 31 -6.98 -13.05 4.10
N GLN A 32 -6.65 -11.79 3.81
CA GLN A 32 -7.51 -10.61 4.01
C GLN A 32 -7.95 -10.31 5.46
N ARG A 33 -7.48 -11.07 6.46
CA ARG A 33 -7.71 -10.76 7.87
C ARG A 33 -7.05 -9.43 8.27
N TYR A 34 -7.69 -8.69 9.17
CA TYR A 34 -7.10 -7.47 9.73
C TYR A 34 -5.85 -7.77 10.55
N LEU A 35 -4.88 -6.87 10.50
CA LEU A 35 -3.56 -7.01 11.10
C LEU A 35 -3.20 -5.78 11.93
N HIS A 36 -2.50 -6.02 13.04
CA HIS A 36 -1.81 -4.98 13.81
C HIS A 36 -0.30 -4.97 13.57
N LYS A 37 0.24 -6.12 13.13
CA LYS A 37 1.62 -6.35 12.75
C LYS A 37 1.67 -7.24 11.51
N ALA A 38 2.63 -6.98 10.62
CA ALA A 38 2.82 -7.76 9.41
C ALA A 38 4.31 -7.92 9.08
N TYR A 39 4.61 -8.92 8.24
CA TYR A 39 5.82 -8.90 7.43
C TYR A 39 5.62 -7.95 6.26
N TYR A 40 6.63 -7.13 5.96
CA TYR A 40 6.58 -6.09 4.93
C TYR A 40 7.44 -6.50 3.75
N TYR A 41 6.80 -6.69 2.60
CA TYR A 41 7.46 -6.78 1.31
C TYR A 41 7.23 -5.51 0.55
N TRP A 42 8.15 -5.16 -0.33
CA TRP A 42 7.97 -4.04 -1.25
C TRP A 42 7.89 -4.55 -2.67
N ILE A 43 6.89 -4.07 -3.42
CA ILE A 43 6.97 -4.08 -4.88
C ILE A 43 7.38 -2.67 -5.32
N ASN A 44 8.34 -2.59 -6.23
CA ASN A 44 8.81 -1.33 -6.83
C ASN A 44 9.13 -1.54 -8.33
N ARG A 45 8.19 -2.15 -9.06
CA ARG A 45 8.32 -2.56 -10.47
C ARG A 45 6.93 -2.66 -11.11
N ASN A 46 6.87 -2.71 -12.45
CA ASN A 46 5.65 -2.92 -13.23
C ASN A 46 4.52 -1.90 -12.96
N GLY A 47 4.92 -0.65 -12.73
CA GLY A 47 4.00 0.46 -12.46
C GLY A 47 3.42 0.47 -11.05
N TYR A 48 4.05 -0.21 -10.09
CA TYR A 48 3.66 -0.21 -8.68
C TYR A 48 4.85 0.10 -7.76
N LYS A 49 4.59 0.91 -6.74
CA LYS A 49 5.48 1.13 -5.59
C LYS A 49 4.66 1.11 -4.29
N THR A 50 4.47 -0.07 -3.71
CA THR A 50 3.57 -0.27 -2.55
C THR A 50 4.10 -1.38 -1.62
N PRO A 51 3.86 -1.29 -0.30
CA PRO A 51 4.13 -2.39 0.60
C PRO A 51 3.04 -3.48 0.51
N ILE A 52 3.44 -4.74 0.66
CA ILE A 52 2.58 -5.92 0.72
C ILE A 52 2.74 -6.56 2.10
N HIS A 53 1.61 -6.79 2.77
CA HIS A 53 1.60 -7.18 4.17
C HIS A 53 1.20 -8.65 4.34
N PHE A 54 2.03 -9.45 4.98
CA PHE A 54 1.66 -10.82 5.36
C PHE A 54 1.55 -11.00 6.86
N CYS A 55 0.53 -11.74 7.26
CA CYS A 55 0.45 -12.28 8.61
C CYS A 55 1.46 -13.43 8.78
N LYS A 56 1.78 -13.84 10.02
CA LYS A 56 2.76 -14.92 10.29
C LYS A 56 2.49 -16.23 9.53
N LYS A 57 1.21 -16.63 9.38
CA LYS A 57 0.83 -17.85 8.64
C LYS A 57 1.13 -17.70 7.14
N CYS A 58 0.57 -16.68 6.50
CA CYS A 58 0.76 -16.45 5.07
C CYS A 58 2.21 -16.10 4.71
N GLN A 59 2.98 -15.56 5.65
CA GLN A 59 4.43 -15.41 5.50
C GLN A 59 5.12 -16.75 5.26
N LYS A 60 4.82 -17.76 6.09
CA LYS A 60 5.41 -19.10 5.95
C LYS A 60 5.02 -19.72 4.61
N GLU A 61 3.75 -19.59 4.23
CA GLU A 61 3.24 -20.05 2.93
C GLU A 61 3.92 -19.34 1.76
N PHE A 62 4.16 -18.02 1.87
CA PHE A 62 4.85 -17.26 0.85
C PHE A 62 6.30 -17.71 0.67
N GLU A 63 7.03 -17.85 1.78
CA GLU A 63 8.42 -18.30 1.79
C GLU A 63 8.57 -19.72 1.24
N SER A 64 7.60 -20.60 1.52
CA SER A 64 7.58 -21.98 0.98
C SER A 64 6.96 -22.10 -0.41
N GLY A 65 6.59 -21.01 -1.09
CA GLY A 65 5.98 -21.03 -2.41
C GLY A 65 4.54 -21.60 -2.47
N LYS A 66 3.84 -21.69 -1.34
CA LYS A 66 2.50 -22.29 -1.19
C LYS A 66 1.35 -21.27 -1.21
N ILE A 67 1.63 -19.97 -1.42
CA ILE A 67 0.55 -18.98 -1.58
C ILE A 67 -0.25 -19.28 -2.85
N GLN A 68 -1.57 -19.37 -2.68
CA GLN A 68 -2.52 -19.52 -3.78
C GLN A 68 -3.23 -18.20 -4.03
N ILE A 69 -3.22 -17.74 -5.28
CA ILE A 69 -3.89 -16.50 -5.69
C ILE A 69 -5.01 -16.90 -6.64
N THR A 70 -6.20 -17.09 -6.08
CA THR A 70 -7.41 -17.51 -6.80
C THR A 70 -8.20 -16.34 -7.37
N LYS A 71 -8.03 -15.14 -6.81
CA LYS A 71 -8.74 -13.94 -7.27
C LYS A 71 -8.28 -13.51 -8.66
N PRO A 72 -9.20 -13.06 -9.53
CA PRO A 72 -8.85 -12.54 -10.84
C PRO A 72 -8.04 -11.25 -10.70
N CYS A 73 -7.26 -10.93 -11.73
CA CYS A 73 -6.65 -9.61 -11.84
C CYS A 73 -7.74 -8.58 -12.14
N LEU A 74 -7.71 -7.46 -11.42
CA LEU A 74 -8.63 -6.35 -11.63
C LEU A 74 -7.92 -5.29 -12.47
N PRO A 75 -8.47 -4.92 -13.64
CA PRO A 75 -7.91 -3.83 -14.43
C PRO A 75 -8.05 -2.52 -13.66
N ILE A 76 -7.00 -1.69 -13.70
CA ILE A 76 -6.99 -0.38 -13.08
C ILE A 76 -6.62 0.68 -14.10
N ASN A 77 -7.37 1.79 -14.14
CA ASN A 77 -6.96 2.96 -14.91
C ASN A 77 -6.13 3.88 -14.02
N ARG A 78 -4.80 3.75 -14.12
CA ARG A 78 -3.85 4.51 -13.29
C ARG A 78 -3.95 6.03 -13.49
N LYS A 79 -4.51 6.51 -14.61
CA LYS A 79 -4.56 7.94 -14.92
C LYS A 79 -5.41 8.74 -13.92
N PHE A 80 -6.40 8.13 -13.27
CA PHE A 80 -7.29 8.83 -12.33
C PHE A 80 -6.71 9.01 -10.93
N PHE A 81 -5.67 8.24 -10.57
CA PHE A 81 -5.11 8.25 -9.23
C PHE A 81 -4.30 9.52 -8.95
N GLY A 82 -4.84 10.36 -8.08
CA GLY A 82 -4.20 11.58 -7.62
C GLY A 82 -4.53 12.84 -8.41
N LEU A 83 -5.45 12.77 -9.38
CA LEU A 83 -5.89 13.95 -10.17
C LEU A 83 -6.51 15.05 -9.31
N LYS A 84 -7.21 14.66 -8.23
CA LYS A 84 -7.93 15.59 -7.34
C LYS A 84 -7.05 16.20 -6.25
N PHE A 85 -5.78 15.80 -6.13
CA PHE A 85 -4.88 16.34 -5.12
C PHE A 85 -4.13 17.56 -5.63
N ASP A 86 -3.91 18.53 -4.73
CA ASP A 86 -3.11 19.70 -5.05
C ASP A 86 -1.62 19.36 -5.23
N GLN A 87 -0.91 20.23 -5.94
CA GLN A 87 0.51 20.03 -6.24
C GLN A 87 1.40 20.00 -4.99
N GLY A 88 1.02 20.72 -3.93
CA GLY A 88 1.72 20.71 -2.65
C GLY A 88 1.67 19.34 -1.99
N PHE A 89 0.48 18.74 -1.95
CA PHE A 89 0.28 17.37 -1.46
C PHE A 89 1.05 16.35 -2.30
N ILE A 90 1.00 16.45 -3.63
CA ILE A 90 1.75 15.55 -4.53
C ILE A 90 3.26 15.67 -4.28
N LYS A 91 3.79 16.89 -4.13
CA LYS A 91 5.20 17.14 -3.83
C LYS A 91 5.61 16.55 -2.49
N MET A 92 4.80 16.74 -1.43
CA MET A 92 5.05 16.13 -0.13
C MET A 92 5.08 14.60 -0.22
N CYS A 93 4.12 13.98 -0.91
CA CYS A 93 4.10 12.53 -1.11
C CYS A 93 5.34 12.04 -1.85
N LYS A 94 5.81 12.76 -2.88
CA LYS A 94 7.08 12.45 -3.56
C LYS A 94 8.25 12.41 -2.57
N GLU A 95 8.36 13.38 -1.67
CA GLU A 95 9.43 13.43 -0.66
C GLU A 95 9.34 12.29 0.36
N ILE A 96 8.14 11.91 0.78
CA ILE A 96 7.92 10.72 1.63
C ILE A 96 8.39 9.45 0.89
N ILE A 97 7.93 9.27 -0.34
CA ILE A 97 8.17 8.06 -1.16
C ILE A 97 9.65 7.90 -1.52
N LYS A 98 10.41 9.00 -1.66
CA LYS A 98 11.86 8.99 -1.86
C LYS A 98 12.60 8.39 -0.66
N LYS A 99 12.11 8.62 0.56
CA LYS A 99 12.74 8.16 1.81
C LYS A 99 12.45 6.69 2.13
N TRP A 100 11.54 6.04 1.41
CA TRP A 100 11.24 4.62 1.64
C TRP A 100 12.42 3.73 1.25
N ASN A 101 12.92 2.97 2.23
CA ASN A 101 13.90 1.92 1.97
C ASN A 101 13.19 0.64 1.49
N THR A 102 13.04 0.51 0.17
CA THR A 102 12.33 -0.64 -0.45
C THR A 102 13.21 -1.89 -0.61
N LYS A 103 14.50 -1.82 -0.26
CA LYS A 103 15.46 -2.94 -0.38
C LYS A 103 15.63 -3.72 0.94
N VAL A 104 14.95 -3.30 2.00
CA VAL A 104 15.03 -3.97 3.30
C VAL A 104 14.50 -5.40 3.22
N LYS A 105 15.13 -6.30 3.97
CA LYS A 105 14.57 -7.62 4.22
C LYS A 105 13.22 -7.49 4.96
N PRO A 106 12.27 -8.40 4.73
CA PRO A 106 11.00 -8.40 5.43
C PRO A 106 11.19 -8.58 6.94
N VAL A 107 10.60 -7.67 7.72
CA VAL A 107 10.62 -7.72 9.20
C VAL A 107 9.19 -7.69 9.71
N TYR A 108 8.91 -8.45 10.78
CA TYR A 108 7.60 -8.44 11.43
C TYR A 108 7.46 -7.26 12.39
N LYS A 109 6.66 -6.24 12.03
CA LYS A 109 6.55 -4.99 12.80
C LYS A 109 5.17 -4.33 12.74
N ASN A 110 4.94 -3.34 13.60
CA ASN A 110 3.75 -2.49 13.58
C ASN A 110 3.71 -1.62 12.32
N PHE A 111 2.52 -1.19 11.92
CA PHE A 111 2.35 -0.19 10.86
C PHE A 111 2.67 1.20 11.39
N THR A 112 3.20 2.05 10.53
CA THR A 112 3.57 3.42 10.86
C THR A 112 2.96 4.38 9.87
N CYS A 113 2.51 5.54 10.35
CA CYS A 113 2.17 6.64 9.45
C CYS A 113 3.40 7.07 8.66
N ASP A 114 3.27 7.20 7.35
CA ASP A 114 4.39 7.56 6.49
C ASP A 114 4.89 8.99 6.72
N TYR A 115 4.00 9.89 7.19
CA TYR A 115 4.33 11.28 7.49
C TYR A 115 4.91 11.48 8.89
N CYS A 116 4.15 11.15 9.95
CA CYS A 116 4.57 11.40 11.33
C CYS A 116 5.25 10.23 12.03
N ARG A 117 5.40 9.08 11.36
CA ARG A 117 6.06 7.85 11.86
C ARG A 117 5.42 7.18 13.07
N LYS A 118 4.34 7.73 13.64
CA LYS A 118 3.59 7.10 14.75
C LYS A 118 3.05 5.73 14.36
N ASN A 119 3.06 4.81 15.33
CA ASN A 119 2.42 3.49 15.18
C ASN A 119 0.91 3.65 14.97
N ILE A 120 0.35 2.85 14.07
CA ILE A 120 -1.06 2.87 13.70
C ILE A 120 -1.61 1.47 13.46
N TYR A 121 -2.93 1.33 13.59
CA TYR A 121 -3.68 0.11 13.25
C TYR A 121 -4.70 0.34 12.13
N LYS A 122 -5.05 1.60 11.88
CA LYS A 122 -5.85 2.08 10.76
C LYS A 122 -5.14 3.27 10.12
N ALA A 123 -5.25 3.38 8.80
CA ALA A 123 -4.68 4.47 8.04
C ALA A 123 -5.68 4.95 6.99
N TYR A 124 -5.51 6.19 6.54
CA TYR A 124 -5.93 6.56 5.21
C TYR A 124 -4.97 5.91 4.23
N HIS A 125 -5.51 4.99 3.43
CA HIS A 125 -4.83 4.36 2.31
C HIS A 125 -4.99 5.29 1.10
N THR A 126 -3.91 5.94 0.69
CA THR A 126 -3.96 6.95 -0.38
C THR A 126 -3.10 6.51 -1.55
N TRP A 127 -3.74 6.30 -2.70
CA TRP A 127 -3.08 5.89 -3.93
C TRP A 127 -2.84 7.09 -4.86
N LEU A 128 -1.65 7.14 -5.46
CA LEU A 128 -1.18 8.25 -6.29
C LEU A 128 -0.48 7.70 -7.52
N ASN A 129 -0.79 8.25 -8.70
CA ASN A 129 0.00 8.00 -9.89
C ASN A 129 1.11 9.04 -10.01
N LEU A 130 2.35 8.59 -9.86
CA LEU A 130 3.55 9.40 -10.06
C LEU A 130 4.25 8.92 -11.33
N ASN A 131 4.04 9.64 -12.44
CA ASN A 131 4.66 9.35 -13.74
C ASN A 131 4.45 7.89 -14.21
N GLY A 132 3.23 7.38 -14.11
CA GLY A 132 2.88 6.00 -14.49
C GLY A 132 3.09 4.95 -13.40
N ILE A 133 3.65 5.35 -12.25
CA ILE A 133 3.88 4.46 -11.10
C ILE A 133 2.82 4.72 -10.04
N LEU A 134 2.04 3.69 -9.74
CA LEU A 134 1.03 3.75 -8.70
C LEU A 134 1.66 3.48 -7.33
N CYS A 135 1.62 4.49 -6.46
CA CYS A 135 2.20 4.46 -5.11
C CYS A 135 1.10 4.49 -4.06
N GLU A 136 1.24 3.71 -2.98
CA GLU A 136 0.33 3.76 -1.82
C GLU A 136 1.01 4.36 -0.61
N VAL A 137 0.48 5.45 -0.07
CA VAL A 137 0.95 6.10 1.15
C VAL A 137 -0.07 5.91 2.27
N HIS A 138 0.42 5.69 3.50
CA HIS A 138 -0.42 5.47 4.68
C HIS A 138 -0.35 6.64 5.66
N PHE A 139 -1.46 7.36 5.85
CA PHE A 139 -1.55 8.45 6.81
C PHE A 139 -2.36 8.05 8.05
N CYS A 140 -1.89 8.41 9.25
CA CYS A 140 -2.76 8.34 10.43
C CYS A 140 -3.91 9.34 10.29
N GLN A 141 -4.98 9.14 11.06
CA GLN A 141 -6.16 10.00 11.01
C GLN A 141 -5.81 11.48 11.20
N ASN A 142 -4.99 11.83 12.20
CA ASN A 142 -4.61 13.22 12.47
C ASN A 142 -3.83 13.85 11.30
N CYS A 143 -2.89 13.12 10.70
CA CYS A 143 -2.16 13.62 9.53
C CYS A 143 -3.10 13.79 8.34
N ALA A 144 -3.99 12.83 8.10
CA ALA A 144 -4.96 12.91 7.02
C ALA A 144 -5.91 14.10 7.16
N PHE A 145 -6.39 14.42 8.37
CA PHE A 145 -7.20 15.61 8.64
C PHE A 145 -6.43 16.91 8.35
N LYS A 146 -5.18 17.02 8.83
CA LYS A 146 -4.32 18.20 8.53
C LYS A 146 -4.11 18.38 7.02
N LEU A 147 -4.01 17.26 6.31
CA LEU A 147 -3.85 17.20 4.85
C LEU A 147 -5.20 17.23 4.10
N LYS A 148 -6.32 17.43 4.80
CA LYS A 148 -7.68 17.50 4.23
C LYS A 148 -8.09 16.27 3.40
N LEU A 149 -7.48 15.11 3.64
CA LEU A 149 -7.78 13.87 2.91
C LEU A 149 -9.18 13.31 3.20
N ASN A 150 -9.73 13.66 4.36
CA ASN A 150 -11.09 13.30 4.77
C ASN A 150 -12.18 13.94 3.88
N ARG A 151 -11.85 14.93 3.05
CA ARG A 151 -12.78 15.60 2.14
C ARG A 151 -13.04 14.82 0.85
N PHE A 152 -12.19 13.84 0.51
CA PHE A 152 -12.30 13.06 -0.72
C PHE A 152 -13.17 11.80 -0.59
N GLY A 153 -13.71 11.53 0.61
CA GLY A 153 -14.51 10.34 0.93
C GLY A 153 -15.96 10.61 1.31
N LYS A 154 -16.45 11.85 1.14
CA LYS A 154 -17.86 12.19 1.30
C LYS A 154 -18.41 12.63 -0.06
N GLU A 155 -19.08 11.72 -0.72
CA GLU A 155 -20.15 12.03 -1.69
C GLU A 155 -21.46 11.57 -1.04
#